data_AF-A0A3B8Z9T1-F1
#
_entry.id   AF-A0A3B8Z9T1-F1
#
_cell.length_a   1.000
_cell.length_b   1.000
_cell.length_c   1.000
_cell.angle_alpha   90.00
_cell.angle_beta   90.00
_cell.angle_gamma   90.00
#
_symmetry.space_group_name_H-M   'P 1'
#
loop_
_entity.id
_entity.type
_entity.pdbx_description
1 polymer ?
#
loop_
_entity_poly.entity_id
_entity_poly.type
_entity_poly.pdbx_seq_one_letter_code
_entity_poly.pdbx_strand_id
1 'polypeptide(L)'
;MDVVLGGALVRVIQGLVSSMPTLIVGLFIAAVLKYYLRIEGTLKLFGGTGWRSLAQSWLIGMLLPVCSIGVIPIIRQLRQMGLRPGAITAFALSAPLFNPLSLLYGLTLSRPYVIVGFALASLAVVTLLGMIWDRVTGWRPAPIVQEATPISLRRLGFCGLFMARELFGPSGLLTLIALLGLAILAGLLPHGALQSSVEQDNPAAPLVMASVAVPIYATPMLTMSQLGMMFHHGNSPGAAFCLLLLGTGVNLATLWWTAAHYGLRSTCIWFVALFGIVLACAYAVDRPLIPPGVEPAGHTHAFDIYTNPFHSDSTVTPSSIWQAIQQKTTSIDLTLTCIFLAMAGLVGGLSRTLIRGPTERFLRHIPDIESQDWYGMHRKVSARAVGMTCLAGLVALSVVGCYAYYPAPDEVQEEMRIVRVEILSGASSRDLERVLHFTPELERWTRMLEVGYF
;
A
#
# COMPACT_ATOMS: atom_id res chain seq x y z
N MET A 1 -9.50 14.65 -27.60
CA MET A 1 -8.91 13.36 -27.17
C MET A 1 -10.05 12.41 -26.91
N ASP A 2 -9.87 11.11 -27.15
CA ASP A 2 -10.89 10.12 -26.81
C ASP A 2 -11.11 10.07 -25.29
N VAL A 3 -12.37 9.93 -24.87
CA VAL A 3 -12.79 9.82 -23.46
C VAL A 3 -12.01 8.72 -22.71
N VAL A 4 -11.76 7.62 -23.41
CA VAL A 4 -10.98 6.47 -22.93
C VAL A 4 -9.54 6.86 -22.61
N LEU A 5 -8.85 7.52 -23.55
CA LEU A 5 -7.45 7.93 -23.38
C LEU A 5 -7.30 9.04 -22.34
N GLY A 6 -8.23 10.00 -22.32
CA GLY A 6 -8.26 11.05 -21.30
C GLY A 6 -8.45 10.48 -19.89
N GLY A 7 -9.43 9.59 -19.72
CA GLY A 7 -9.69 8.93 -18.44
C GLY A 7 -8.52 8.08 -17.95
N ALA A 8 -7.93 7.28 -18.83
CA ALA A 8 -6.75 6.48 -18.52
C ALA A 8 -5.56 7.34 -18.07
N LEU A 9 -5.29 8.45 -18.77
CA LEU A 9 -4.21 9.37 -18.40
C LEU A 9 -4.44 10.02 -17.03
N VAL A 10 -5.67 10.47 -16.73
CA VAL A 10 -6.03 11.02 -15.42
C VAL A 10 -5.77 10.01 -14.31
N ARG A 11 -6.22 8.76 -14.47
CA ARG A 11 -6.04 7.70 -13.44
C ARG A 11 -4.59 7.33 -13.22
N VAL A 12 -3.79 7.25 -14.28
CA VAL A 12 -2.35 6.97 -14.18
C VAL A 12 -1.64 8.08 -13.41
N ILE A 13 -1.95 9.36 -13.69
CA ILE A 13 -1.32 10.49 -13.00
C ILE A 13 -1.74 10.51 -11.52
N GLN A 14 -3.03 10.35 -11.21
CA GLN A 14 -3.51 10.25 -9.83
C GLN A 14 -2.86 9.09 -9.07
N GLY A 15 -2.74 7.92 -9.71
CA GLY A 15 -2.05 6.75 -9.15
C GLY A 15 -0.56 6.99 -8.92
N LEU A 16 0.12 7.66 -9.85
CA LEU A 16 1.54 7.99 -9.71
C LEU A 16 1.77 8.93 -8.53
N VAL A 17 1.03 10.04 -8.46
CA VAL A 17 1.16 11.04 -7.40
C VAL A 17 0.85 10.44 -6.03
N SER A 18 -0.24 9.68 -5.90
CA SER A 18 -0.62 9.03 -4.63
C SER A 18 0.35 7.92 -4.20
N SER A 19 1.04 7.27 -5.14
CA SER A 19 2.00 6.20 -4.84
C SER A 19 3.42 6.70 -4.51
N MET A 20 3.80 7.90 -4.94
CA MET A 20 5.18 8.40 -4.79
C MET A 20 5.72 8.37 -3.35
N PRO A 21 5.00 8.88 -2.32
CA PRO A 21 5.54 8.87 -0.95
C PRO A 21 5.90 7.46 -0.48
N THR A 22 5.03 6.50 -0.74
CA THR A 22 5.25 5.09 -0.39
C THR A 22 6.35 4.43 -1.22
N LEU A 23 6.51 4.81 -2.49
CA LEU A 23 7.60 4.34 -3.34
C LEU A 23 8.96 4.84 -2.82
N ILE A 24 9.05 6.10 -2.39
CA ILE A 24 10.26 6.67 -1.79
C ILE A 24 10.63 5.91 -0.50
N VAL A 25 9.65 5.68 0.38
CA VAL A 25 9.85 4.88 1.60
C VAL A 25 10.31 3.46 1.25
N GLY A 26 9.70 2.83 0.25
CA GLY A 26 10.09 1.52 -0.25
C GLY A 26 11.53 1.44 -0.76
N LEU A 27 11.93 2.41 -1.58
CA LEU A 27 13.30 2.55 -2.09
C LEU A 27 14.30 2.77 -0.95
N PHE A 28 13.93 3.59 0.04
CA PHE A 28 14.75 3.83 1.22
C PHE A 28 14.92 2.57 2.06
N ILE A 29 13.84 1.84 2.35
CA ILE A 29 13.91 0.56 3.08
C ILE A 29 14.79 -0.44 2.31
N ALA A 30 14.62 -0.57 0.99
CA ALA A 30 15.47 -1.42 0.17
C ALA A 30 16.95 -1.03 0.24
N ALA A 31 17.26 0.28 0.26
CA ALA A 31 18.62 0.78 0.44
C ALA A 31 19.16 0.44 1.84
N VAL A 32 18.35 0.60 2.88
CA VAL A 32 18.69 0.25 4.27
C VAL A 32 18.98 -1.24 4.41
N LEU A 33 18.14 -2.10 3.83
CA LEU A 33 18.37 -3.54 3.79
C LEU A 33 19.72 -3.82 3.11
N LYS A 34 19.97 -3.25 1.93
CA LYS A 34 21.16 -3.51 1.12
C LYS A 34 22.46 -3.07 1.78
N TYR A 35 22.52 -1.84 2.30
CA TYR A 35 23.77 -1.22 2.75
C TYR A 35 24.01 -1.27 4.26
N TYR A 36 22.97 -1.39 5.08
CA TYR A 36 23.10 -1.35 6.55
C TYR A 36 22.87 -2.70 7.21
N LEU A 37 21.74 -3.37 6.93
CA LEU A 37 21.43 -4.68 7.53
C LEU A 37 22.25 -5.80 6.91
N ARG A 38 22.41 -5.75 5.57
CA ARG A 38 23.01 -6.81 4.76
C ARG A 38 22.29 -8.15 4.97
N ILE A 39 22.81 -9.24 4.41
CA ILE A 39 22.13 -10.54 4.47
C ILE A 39 21.94 -11.06 5.90
N GLU A 40 22.96 -10.93 6.75
CA GLU A 40 22.87 -11.47 8.11
C GLU A 40 21.81 -10.74 8.95
N GLY A 41 21.70 -9.42 8.80
CA GLY A 41 20.65 -8.64 9.47
C GLY A 41 19.27 -8.98 8.94
N THR A 42 19.12 -9.03 7.61
CA THR A 42 17.84 -9.36 6.97
C THR A 42 17.38 -10.78 7.31
N LEU A 43 18.27 -11.77 7.33
CA LEU A 43 17.92 -13.14 7.73
C LEU A 43 17.59 -13.26 9.23
N LYS A 44 18.12 -12.40 10.10
CA LYS A 44 17.70 -12.37 11.50
C LYS A 44 16.29 -11.79 11.68
N LEU A 45 15.91 -10.83 10.84
CA LEU A 45 14.60 -10.19 10.87
C LEU A 45 13.51 -11.04 10.22
N PHE A 46 13.77 -11.52 9.01
CA PHE A 46 12.79 -12.19 8.15
C PHE A 46 13.03 -13.70 7.99
N GLY A 47 14.18 -14.20 8.42
CA GLY A 47 14.58 -15.60 8.22
C GLY A 47 13.98 -16.55 9.26
N GLY A 48 14.57 -17.75 9.34
CA GLY A 48 14.03 -18.87 10.10
C GLY A 48 13.40 -19.93 9.22
N THR A 49 12.78 -20.94 9.84
CA THR A 49 12.16 -22.06 9.16
C THR A 49 10.65 -22.12 9.44
N GLY A 50 9.88 -22.44 8.38
CA GLY A 50 8.46 -22.74 8.46
C GLY A 50 7.59 -21.56 8.87
N TRP A 51 6.72 -21.77 9.86
CA TRP A 51 5.74 -20.78 10.32
C TRP A 51 6.37 -19.50 10.91
N ARG A 52 7.51 -19.64 11.61
CA ARG A 52 8.15 -18.50 12.29
C ARG A 52 8.60 -17.42 11.31
N SER A 53 9.18 -17.81 10.18
CA SER A 53 9.61 -16.85 9.14
C SER A 53 8.42 -16.13 8.50
N LEU A 54 7.28 -16.81 8.34
CA LEU A 54 6.06 -16.20 7.82
C LEU A 54 5.51 -15.18 8.81
N ALA A 55 5.42 -15.56 10.09
CA ALA A 55 4.97 -14.69 11.18
C ALA A 55 5.81 -13.42 11.31
N GLN A 56 7.13 -13.56 11.31
CA GLN A 56 8.05 -12.43 11.36
C GLN A 56 7.90 -11.53 10.13
N SER A 57 7.77 -12.14 8.94
CA SER A 57 7.67 -11.39 7.69
C SER A 57 6.40 -10.57 7.62
N TRP A 58 5.25 -11.14 7.96
CA TRP A 58 4.01 -10.36 7.92
C TRP A 58 3.96 -9.31 9.02
N LEU A 59 4.49 -9.59 10.22
CA LEU A 59 4.55 -8.64 11.34
C LEU A 59 5.42 -7.43 11.00
N ILE A 60 6.59 -7.65 10.40
CA ILE A 60 7.43 -6.54 9.91
C ILE A 60 6.70 -5.77 8.81
N GLY A 61 6.00 -6.47 7.91
CA GLY A 61 5.18 -5.83 6.87
C GLY A 61 4.16 -4.87 7.47
N MET A 62 3.38 -5.32 8.46
CA MET A 62 2.34 -4.53 9.15
C MET A 62 2.87 -3.22 9.73
N LEU A 63 4.13 -3.17 10.16
CA LEU A 63 4.71 -2.00 10.81
C LEU A 63 5.23 -0.95 9.82
N LEU A 64 5.41 -1.31 8.54
CA LEU A 64 6.04 -0.42 7.56
C LEU A 64 4.99 0.34 6.75
N PRO A 65 5.12 1.68 6.59
CA PRO A 65 4.17 2.50 5.85
C PRO A 65 4.42 2.41 4.33
N VAL A 66 4.22 1.23 3.75
CA VAL A 66 4.41 0.97 2.32
C VAL A 66 3.14 0.40 1.68
N CYS A 67 2.91 0.74 0.41
CA CYS A 67 1.84 0.15 -0.39
C CYS A 67 2.39 -0.95 -1.33
N SER A 68 1.52 -1.57 -2.13
CA SER A 68 1.92 -2.58 -3.11
C SER A 68 2.99 -2.12 -4.12
N ILE A 69 3.04 -0.83 -4.48
CA ILE A 69 4.09 -0.25 -5.33
C ILE A 69 5.38 -0.04 -4.54
N GLY A 70 5.29 0.51 -3.32
CA GLY A 70 6.45 0.70 -2.43
C GLY A 70 7.12 -0.61 -1.98
N VAL A 71 6.37 -1.70 -1.94
CA VAL A 71 6.88 -3.04 -1.62
C VAL A 71 7.82 -3.60 -2.69
N ILE A 72 7.67 -3.20 -3.96
CA ILE A 72 8.43 -3.74 -5.12
C ILE A 72 9.96 -3.69 -4.93
N PRO A 73 10.58 -2.52 -4.65
CA PRO A 73 12.04 -2.47 -4.44
C PRO A 73 12.48 -3.32 -3.24
N ILE A 74 11.64 -3.45 -2.20
CA ILE A 74 11.94 -4.24 -1.01
C ILE A 74 11.96 -5.73 -1.35
N ILE A 75 10.91 -6.28 -1.96
CA ILE A 75 10.82 -7.72 -2.29
C ILE A 75 11.90 -8.15 -3.27
N ARG A 76 12.32 -7.24 -4.16
CA ARG A 76 13.45 -7.47 -5.07
C ARG A 76 14.76 -7.59 -4.30
N GLN A 77 14.97 -6.72 -3.33
CA GLN A 77 16.15 -6.79 -2.48
C GLN A 77 16.14 -8.03 -1.58
N LEU A 78 14.97 -8.40 -1.01
CA LEU A 78 14.80 -9.62 -0.23
C LEU A 78 15.08 -10.89 -1.05
N ARG A 79 14.60 -10.95 -2.31
CA ARG A 79 14.91 -12.05 -3.23
C ARG A 79 16.40 -12.12 -3.55
N GLN A 80 17.06 -10.99 -3.83
CA GLN A 80 18.50 -10.93 -4.06
C GLN A 80 19.32 -11.39 -2.85
N MET A 81 18.77 -11.19 -1.65
CA MET A 81 19.32 -11.69 -0.39
C MET A 81 18.97 -13.16 -0.10
N GLY A 82 18.32 -13.84 -1.04
CA GLY A 82 18.00 -15.26 -0.95
C GLY A 82 16.96 -15.58 0.11
N LEU A 83 16.04 -14.67 0.44
CA LEU A 83 14.92 -15.02 1.33
C LEU A 83 13.98 -16.06 0.69
N ARG A 84 13.27 -16.79 1.55
CA ARG A 84 12.24 -17.74 1.16
C ARG A 84 11.11 -17.03 0.40
N PRO A 85 10.63 -17.58 -0.73
CA PRO A 85 9.56 -16.97 -1.50
C PRO A 85 8.30 -16.76 -0.67
N GLY A 86 7.93 -17.71 0.19
CA GLY A 86 6.77 -17.60 1.09
C GLY A 86 6.91 -16.46 2.09
N ALA A 87 8.09 -16.23 2.65
CA ALA A 87 8.38 -15.08 3.51
C ALA A 87 8.28 -13.76 2.75
N ILE A 88 8.81 -13.70 1.52
CA ILE A 88 8.70 -12.52 0.65
C ILE A 88 7.23 -12.22 0.32
N THR A 89 6.43 -13.23 -0.02
CA THR A 89 5.00 -13.08 -0.27
C THR A 89 4.25 -12.65 0.99
N ALA A 90 4.58 -13.23 2.15
CA ALA A 90 3.92 -12.89 3.41
C ALA A 90 4.12 -11.42 3.78
N PHE A 91 5.36 -10.95 3.65
CA PHE A 91 5.70 -9.54 3.78
C PHE A 91 4.99 -8.66 2.74
N ALA A 92 5.01 -9.08 1.47
CA ALA A 92 4.52 -8.27 0.36
C ALA A 92 3.02 -8.00 0.44
N LEU A 93 2.24 -9.00 0.87
CA LEU A 93 0.80 -8.87 1.01
C LEU A 93 0.43 -8.16 2.31
N SER A 94 1.08 -8.46 3.44
CA SER A 94 0.65 -7.88 4.73
C SER A 94 0.94 -6.39 4.86
N ALA A 95 2.02 -5.90 4.25
CA ALA A 95 2.45 -4.51 4.40
C ALA A 95 1.40 -3.48 3.93
N PRO A 96 0.80 -3.60 2.72
CA PRO A 96 -0.28 -2.72 2.31
C PRO A 96 -1.60 -2.99 3.04
N LEU A 97 -1.85 -4.22 3.50
CA LEU A 97 -3.15 -4.58 4.10
C LEU A 97 -3.36 -3.99 5.50
N PHE A 98 -2.29 -3.93 6.27
CA PHE A 98 -2.37 -3.76 7.73
C PHE A 98 -1.38 -2.74 8.27
N ASN A 99 -1.11 -1.70 7.49
CA ASN A 99 -0.40 -0.57 8.06
C ASN A 99 -1.24 0.02 9.23
N PRO A 100 -0.60 0.60 10.26
CA PRO A 100 -1.31 1.03 11.46
C PRO A 100 -2.34 2.13 11.18
N LEU A 101 -2.03 3.05 10.25
CA LEU A 101 -2.93 4.12 9.82
C LEU A 101 -4.22 3.58 9.20
N SER A 102 -4.12 2.56 8.34
CA SER A 102 -5.22 1.92 7.65
C SER A 102 -6.09 1.12 8.61
N LEU A 103 -5.48 0.41 9.57
CA LEU A 103 -6.24 -0.23 10.64
C LEU A 103 -7.01 0.79 11.47
N LEU A 104 -6.36 1.88 11.86
CA LEU A 104 -6.96 2.93 12.68
C LEU A 104 -8.11 3.63 11.95
N TYR A 105 -7.92 3.95 10.67
CA TYR A 105 -8.95 4.51 9.81
C TYR A 105 -10.09 3.52 9.50
N GLY A 106 -9.79 2.22 9.40
CA GLY A 106 -10.81 1.19 9.30
C GLY A 106 -11.68 1.13 10.56
N LEU A 107 -11.07 1.25 11.75
CA LEU A 107 -11.76 1.23 13.05
C LEU A 107 -12.68 2.43 13.27
N THR A 108 -12.41 3.58 12.63
CA THR A 108 -13.35 4.73 12.69
C THR A 108 -14.53 4.58 11.76
N LEU A 109 -14.34 3.94 10.60
CA LEU A 109 -15.40 3.80 9.59
C LEU A 109 -16.33 2.61 9.87
N SER A 110 -15.79 1.48 10.32
CA SER A 110 -16.55 0.25 10.52
C SER A 110 -16.57 -0.19 11.98
N ARG A 111 -17.37 -1.21 12.28
CA ARG A 111 -17.46 -1.77 13.63
C ARG A 111 -16.16 -2.55 13.94
N PRO A 112 -15.60 -2.44 15.17
CA PRO A 112 -14.31 -3.05 15.50
C PRO A 112 -14.20 -4.54 15.20
N TYR A 113 -15.27 -5.32 15.44
CA TYR A 113 -15.28 -6.76 15.17
C TYR A 113 -15.14 -7.10 13.68
N VAL A 114 -15.64 -6.25 12.77
CA VAL A 114 -15.51 -6.44 11.31
C VAL A 114 -14.05 -6.27 10.90
N ILE A 115 -13.41 -5.19 11.37
CA ILE A 115 -12.02 -4.87 11.04
C ILE A 115 -11.07 -5.92 11.63
N VAL A 116 -11.27 -6.32 12.88
CA VAL A 116 -10.47 -7.38 13.51
C VAL A 116 -10.69 -8.72 12.80
N GLY A 117 -11.93 -9.04 12.41
CA GLY A 117 -12.25 -10.23 11.62
C GLY A 117 -11.53 -10.24 10.26
N PHE A 118 -11.56 -9.11 9.54
CA PHE A 118 -10.84 -8.93 8.28
C PHE A 118 -9.33 -9.08 8.48
N ALA A 119 -8.78 -8.51 9.56
CA ALA A 119 -7.37 -8.61 9.89
C ALA A 119 -6.93 -10.06 10.10
N LEU A 120 -7.62 -10.78 10.99
CA LEU A 120 -7.32 -12.17 11.29
C LEU A 120 -7.49 -13.09 10.07
N ALA A 121 -8.58 -12.91 9.30
CA ALA A 121 -8.83 -13.69 8.09
C ALA A 121 -7.74 -13.45 7.03
N SER A 122 -7.31 -12.21 6.84
CA SER A 122 -6.25 -11.89 5.88
C SER A 122 -4.89 -12.42 6.34
N LEU A 123 -4.57 -12.34 7.64
CA LEU A 123 -3.33 -12.92 8.17
C LEU A 123 -3.32 -14.44 7.96
N ALA A 124 -4.46 -15.11 8.11
CA ALA A 124 -4.60 -16.52 7.75
C ALA A 124 -4.37 -16.75 6.25
N VAL A 125 -4.99 -15.96 5.36
CA VAL A 125 -4.81 -16.05 3.90
C VAL A 125 -3.34 -15.91 3.51
N VAL A 126 -2.68 -14.85 3.99
CA VAL A 126 -1.28 -14.53 3.68
C VAL A 126 -0.35 -15.65 4.18
N THR A 127 -0.63 -16.21 5.36
CA THR A 127 0.18 -17.27 5.95
C THR A 127 -0.02 -18.61 5.23
N LEU A 128 -1.25 -18.97 4.88
CA LEU A 128 -1.56 -20.17 4.08
C LEU A 128 -0.93 -20.08 2.70
N LEU A 129 -1.04 -18.93 2.03
CA LEU A 129 -0.43 -18.70 0.74
C LEU A 129 1.09 -18.79 0.80
N GLY A 130 1.72 -18.20 1.81
CA GLY A 130 3.16 -18.30 2.02
C GLY A 130 3.62 -19.75 2.18
N MET A 131 2.86 -20.57 2.90
CA MET A 131 3.13 -22.00 3.04
C MET A 131 2.96 -22.80 1.74
N ILE A 132 1.96 -22.46 0.92
CA ILE A 132 1.78 -23.07 -0.40
C ILE A 132 2.95 -22.69 -1.30
N TRP A 133 3.36 -21.43 -1.26
CA TRP A 133 4.41 -20.89 -2.12
C TRP A 133 5.79 -21.49 -1.82
N ASP A 134 6.13 -21.67 -0.55
CA ASP A 134 7.36 -22.37 -0.15
C ASP A 134 7.39 -23.83 -0.65
N ARG A 135 6.23 -24.51 -0.71
CA ARG A 135 6.14 -25.88 -1.24
C ARG A 135 6.25 -25.93 -2.76
N VAL A 136 5.58 -25.03 -3.47
CA VAL A 136 5.57 -24.99 -4.94
C VAL A 136 6.93 -24.64 -5.52
N THR A 137 7.65 -23.70 -4.89
CA THR A 137 8.92 -23.21 -5.40
C THR A 137 10.12 -24.11 -5.10
N GLY A 138 9.98 -25.10 -4.21
CA GLY A 138 11.06 -26.02 -3.85
C GLY A 138 12.34 -25.30 -3.38
N TRP A 139 12.17 -24.17 -2.69
CA TRP A 139 13.24 -23.21 -2.43
C TRP A 139 14.46 -23.86 -1.76
N ARG A 140 15.64 -23.51 -2.27
CA ARG A 140 16.94 -23.85 -1.68
C ARG A 140 17.74 -22.57 -1.41
N PRO A 141 18.43 -22.47 -0.28
CA PRO A 141 19.31 -21.33 -0.01
C PRO A 141 20.41 -21.30 -1.07
N ALA A 142 20.45 -20.26 -1.89
CA ALA A 142 21.56 -20.02 -2.80
C ALA A 142 22.78 -19.54 -2.00
N PRO A 143 24.01 -19.91 -2.37
CA PRO A 143 25.21 -19.31 -1.79
C PRO A 143 25.28 -17.84 -2.21
N ILE A 144 25.43 -16.94 -1.24
CA ILE A 144 25.37 -15.50 -1.50
C ILE A 144 26.71 -14.85 -1.18
N VAL A 145 27.30 -14.24 -2.21
CA VAL A 145 28.53 -13.46 -2.07
C VAL A 145 28.14 -12.05 -1.64
N GLN A 146 28.43 -11.70 -0.39
CA GLN A 146 28.32 -10.32 0.08
C GLN A 146 29.60 -9.56 -0.19
N GLU A 147 29.54 -8.54 -1.05
CA GLU A 147 30.64 -7.57 -1.16
C GLU A 147 30.71 -6.70 0.10
N ALA A 148 31.92 -6.45 0.60
CA ALA A 148 32.15 -5.53 1.70
C ALA A 148 31.88 -4.08 1.24
N THR A 149 31.03 -3.35 1.96
CA THR A 149 30.77 -1.92 1.71
C THR A 149 31.48 -1.06 2.77
N PRO A 150 32.19 0.01 2.35
CA PRO A 150 33.00 0.83 3.25
C PRO A 150 32.14 1.50 4.32
N ILE A 151 32.68 1.67 5.53
CA ILE A 151 31.97 2.21 6.70
C ILE A 151 32.21 3.73 6.75
N SER A 152 31.35 4.54 6.11
CA SER A 152 31.45 6.01 6.17
C SER A 152 30.17 6.72 5.73
N LEU A 153 30.13 8.05 5.88
CA LEU A 153 29.09 8.97 5.39
C LEU A 153 28.78 8.76 3.88
N ARG A 154 29.72 8.17 3.13
CA ARG A 154 29.56 7.77 1.73
C ARG A 154 28.45 6.75 1.52
N ARG A 155 28.07 5.98 2.55
CA ARG A 155 26.91 5.05 2.49
C ARG A 155 25.60 5.77 2.21
N LEU A 156 25.44 6.99 2.72
CA LEU A 156 24.25 7.79 2.47
C LEU A 156 24.18 8.19 0.99
N GLY A 157 25.32 8.58 0.40
CA GLY A 157 25.44 8.80 -1.05
C GLY A 157 25.14 7.55 -1.87
N PHE A 158 25.63 6.38 -1.45
CA PHE A 158 25.30 5.10 -2.09
C PHE A 158 23.82 4.75 -1.99
N CYS A 159 23.16 5.07 -0.87
CA CYS A 159 21.73 4.87 -0.71
C CYS A 159 20.95 5.76 -1.70
N GLY A 160 21.25 7.06 -1.75
CA GLY A 160 20.61 7.98 -2.69
C GLY A 160 20.81 7.56 -4.15
N LEU A 161 22.03 7.16 -4.50
CA LEU A 161 22.36 6.67 -5.85
C LEU A 161 21.60 5.37 -6.19
N PHE A 162 21.51 4.44 -5.24
CA PHE A 162 20.75 3.21 -5.39
C PHE A 162 19.26 3.53 -5.59
N MET A 163 18.67 4.38 -4.75
CA MET A 163 17.27 4.78 -4.86
C MET A 163 16.98 5.39 -6.25
N ALA A 164 17.83 6.31 -6.73
CA ALA A 164 17.68 6.92 -8.05
C ALA A 164 17.80 5.89 -9.20
N ARG A 165 18.80 5.00 -9.13
CA ARG A 165 19.01 3.95 -10.16
C ARG A 165 17.90 2.92 -10.18
N GLU A 166 17.35 2.60 -9.02
CA GLU A 166 16.29 1.62 -8.83
C GLU A 166 14.94 2.19 -9.30
N LEU A 167 14.68 3.46 -9.00
CA LEU A 167 13.52 4.22 -9.49
C LEU A 167 13.49 4.34 -11.01
N PHE A 168 14.60 4.69 -11.66
CA PHE A 168 14.68 4.72 -13.13
C PHE A 168 15.11 3.37 -13.74
N GLY A 169 15.13 2.33 -12.91
CA GLY A 169 15.55 0.97 -13.24
C GLY A 169 14.37 0.01 -13.23
N PRO A 170 14.57 -1.24 -12.79
CA PRO A 170 13.53 -2.23 -12.95
C PRO A 170 12.36 -2.02 -11.97
N SER A 171 12.52 -1.27 -10.87
CA SER A 171 11.39 -0.95 -9.97
C SER A 171 10.51 0.16 -10.55
N GLY A 172 11.09 1.12 -11.27
CA GLY A 172 10.32 2.07 -12.08
C GLY A 172 9.52 1.41 -13.18
N LEU A 173 10.14 0.49 -13.94
CA LEU A 173 9.43 -0.25 -14.99
C LEU A 173 8.27 -1.07 -14.41
N LEU A 174 8.47 -1.73 -13.28
CA LEU A 174 7.40 -2.42 -12.57
C LEU A 174 6.32 -1.45 -12.08
N THR A 175 6.70 -0.27 -11.57
CA THR A 175 5.73 0.77 -11.19
C THR A 175 4.85 1.19 -12.38
N LEU A 176 5.43 1.37 -13.57
CA LEU A 176 4.67 1.66 -14.79
C LEU A 176 3.72 0.51 -15.15
N ILE A 177 4.13 -0.75 -14.98
CA ILE A 177 3.27 -1.92 -15.19
C ILE A 177 2.10 -1.94 -14.18
N ALA A 178 2.32 -1.55 -12.93
CA ALA A 178 1.24 -1.43 -11.94
C ALA A 178 0.24 -0.34 -12.36
N LEU A 179 0.73 0.83 -12.77
CA LEU A 179 -0.11 1.95 -13.22
C LEU A 179 -0.85 1.64 -14.53
N LEU A 180 -0.29 0.78 -15.39
CA LEU A 180 -0.98 0.29 -16.58
C LEU A 180 -2.28 -0.44 -16.20
N GLY A 181 -2.35 -1.10 -15.04
CA GLY A 181 -3.59 -1.71 -14.53
C GLY A 181 -4.72 -0.69 -14.36
N LEU A 182 -4.40 0.49 -13.82
CA LEU A 182 -5.35 1.60 -13.71
C LEU A 182 -5.78 2.13 -15.08
N ALA A 183 -4.84 2.25 -16.02
CA ALA A 183 -5.16 2.68 -17.39
C ALA A 183 -6.12 1.71 -18.09
N ILE A 184 -5.86 0.41 -17.94
CA ILE A 184 -6.70 -0.66 -18.49
C ILE A 184 -8.10 -0.59 -17.89
N LEU A 185 -8.22 -0.48 -16.56
CA LEU A 185 -9.51 -0.37 -15.89
C LEU A 185 -10.28 0.88 -16.30
N ALA A 186 -9.62 2.04 -16.34
CA ALA A 186 -10.23 3.30 -16.76
C ALA A 186 -10.71 3.26 -18.22
N GLY A 187 -10.06 2.45 -19.07
CA GLY A 187 -10.46 2.27 -20.45
C GLY A 187 -11.57 1.25 -20.65
N LEU A 188 -11.62 0.19 -19.82
CA LEU A 188 -12.61 -0.88 -19.91
C LEU A 188 -13.89 -0.60 -19.13
N LEU A 189 -13.81 0.10 -18.00
CA LEU A 189 -14.95 0.37 -17.13
C LEU A 189 -15.46 1.79 -17.35
N PRO A 190 -16.65 1.95 -17.98
CA PRO A 190 -17.28 3.25 -18.10
C PRO A 190 -17.65 3.80 -16.72
N HIS A 191 -17.89 5.10 -16.66
CA HIS A 191 -18.33 5.76 -15.44
C HIS A 191 -19.57 5.07 -14.85
N GLY A 192 -19.53 4.72 -13.56
CA GLY A 192 -20.64 4.07 -12.86
C GLY A 192 -20.81 2.56 -13.09
N ALA A 193 -19.92 1.88 -13.83
CA ALA A 193 -20.09 0.47 -14.19
C ALA A 193 -20.27 -0.52 -13.01
N LEU A 194 -19.82 -0.15 -11.81
CA LEU A 194 -19.85 -1.01 -10.61
C LEU A 194 -20.89 -0.55 -9.56
N GLN A 195 -21.76 0.40 -9.89
CA GLN A 195 -22.68 1.03 -8.93
C GLN A 195 -23.67 0.07 -8.26
N SER A 196 -24.16 -0.95 -8.97
CA SER A 196 -25.13 -1.94 -8.44
C SER A 196 -24.60 -3.38 -8.42
N SER A 197 -23.37 -3.61 -8.91
CA SER A 197 -22.85 -4.96 -9.10
C SER A 197 -22.44 -5.68 -7.80
N VAL A 198 -22.29 -4.92 -6.71
CA VAL A 198 -21.63 -5.37 -5.48
C VAL A 198 -22.53 -5.19 -4.24
N GLU A 199 -23.85 -5.22 -4.44
CA GLU A 199 -24.83 -5.16 -3.35
C GLU A 199 -24.74 -6.39 -2.44
N GLN A 200 -25.13 -6.23 -1.18
CA GLN A 200 -25.07 -7.32 -0.18
C GLN A 200 -25.95 -8.52 -0.51
N ASP A 201 -27.05 -8.32 -1.25
CA ASP A 201 -27.97 -9.40 -1.61
C ASP A 201 -27.49 -10.22 -2.81
N ASN A 202 -26.47 -9.73 -3.53
CA ASN A 202 -25.95 -10.40 -4.71
C ASN A 202 -24.91 -11.47 -4.31
N PRO A 203 -25.22 -12.78 -4.45
CA PRO A 203 -24.25 -13.83 -4.12
C PRO A 203 -23.01 -13.81 -5.01
N ALA A 204 -23.05 -13.15 -6.18
CA ALA A 204 -21.88 -13.01 -7.04
C ALA A 204 -20.98 -11.83 -6.65
N ALA A 205 -21.36 -10.98 -5.69
CA ALA A 205 -20.63 -9.76 -5.36
C ALA A 205 -19.15 -9.99 -4.99
N PRO A 206 -18.78 -10.98 -4.12
CA PRO A 206 -17.38 -11.27 -3.83
C PRO A 206 -16.58 -11.70 -5.07
N LEU A 207 -17.20 -12.47 -5.99
CA LEU A 207 -16.56 -12.95 -7.21
C LEU A 207 -16.33 -11.83 -8.24
N VAL A 208 -17.34 -10.99 -8.44
CA VAL A 208 -17.24 -9.80 -9.31
C VAL A 208 -16.13 -8.90 -8.80
N MET A 209 -16.13 -8.61 -7.50
CA MET A 209 -15.13 -7.72 -6.92
C MET A 209 -13.73 -8.32 -6.98
N ALA A 210 -13.55 -9.61 -6.71
CA ALA A 210 -12.25 -10.27 -6.82
C ALA A 210 -11.68 -10.19 -8.24
N SER A 211 -12.55 -10.32 -9.26
CA SER A 211 -12.15 -10.29 -10.68
C SER A 211 -11.66 -8.90 -11.11
N VAL A 212 -12.31 -7.85 -10.62
CA VAL A 212 -11.94 -6.47 -10.95
C VAL A 212 -10.81 -5.94 -10.06
N ALA A 213 -10.69 -6.41 -8.82
CA ALA A 213 -9.71 -5.92 -7.85
C ALA A 213 -8.25 -6.22 -8.22
N VAL A 214 -7.96 -7.26 -9.01
CA VAL A 214 -6.58 -7.65 -9.36
C VAL A 214 -5.82 -6.57 -10.17
N PRO A 215 -6.41 -5.97 -11.21
CA PRO A 215 -5.80 -4.82 -11.89
C PRO A 215 -5.99 -3.49 -11.14
N ILE A 216 -6.84 -3.43 -10.11
CA ILE A 216 -6.98 -2.23 -9.29
C ILE A 216 -5.67 -2.04 -8.52
N TYR A 217 -5.04 -0.88 -8.73
CA TYR A 217 -4.10 -0.36 -7.75
C TYR A 217 -4.86 0.56 -6.80
N ALA A 218 -4.95 0.16 -5.54
CA ALA A 218 -5.48 1.03 -4.49
C ALA A 218 -4.45 1.17 -3.37
N THR A 219 -4.19 2.41 -2.95
CA THR A 219 -3.38 2.64 -1.76
C THR A 219 -4.14 2.16 -0.52
N PRO A 220 -3.44 1.80 0.57
CA PRO A 220 -4.08 1.34 1.80
C PRO A 220 -5.16 2.31 2.34
N MET A 221 -4.90 3.62 2.27
CA MET A 221 -5.87 4.64 2.69
C MET A 221 -7.08 4.71 1.75
N LEU A 222 -6.87 4.67 0.43
CA LEU A 222 -7.96 4.70 -0.54
C LEU A 222 -8.88 3.50 -0.36
N THR A 223 -8.32 2.30 -0.16
CA THR A 223 -9.12 1.10 0.05
C THR A 223 -9.91 1.15 1.34
N MET A 224 -9.31 1.55 2.46
CA MET A 224 -10.06 1.67 3.71
C MET A 224 -11.19 2.71 3.60
N SER A 225 -10.99 3.78 2.83
CA SER A 225 -12.03 4.77 2.56
C SER A 225 -13.17 4.16 1.74
N GLN A 226 -12.84 3.34 0.72
CA GLN A 226 -13.86 2.63 -0.05
C GLN A 226 -14.59 1.57 0.77
N LEU A 227 -13.91 0.87 1.69
CA LEU A 227 -14.54 -0.05 2.62
C LEU A 227 -15.60 0.66 3.48
N GLY A 228 -15.31 1.86 3.99
CA GLY A 228 -16.28 2.67 4.71
C GLY A 228 -17.52 3.02 3.88
N MET A 229 -17.31 3.49 2.65
CA MET A 229 -18.40 3.81 1.72
C MET A 229 -19.23 2.57 1.36
N MET A 230 -18.58 1.42 1.15
CA MET A 230 -19.24 0.14 0.88
C MET A 230 -20.14 -0.28 2.04
N PHE A 231 -19.68 -0.18 3.28
CA PHE A 231 -20.51 -0.53 4.44
C PHE A 231 -21.67 0.45 4.63
N HIS A 232 -21.47 1.74 4.31
CA HIS A 232 -22.53 2.75 4.39
C HIS A 232 -23.62 2.54 3.33
N HIS A 233 -23.27 2.04 2.14
CA HIS A 233 -24.21 1.81 1.04
C HIS A 233 -24.84 0.41 1.03
N GLY A 234 -24.56 -0.42 2.05
CA GLY A 234 -25.08 -1.79 2.13
C GLY A 234 -24.48 -2.73 1.07
N ASN A 235 -23.21 -2.54 0.71
CA ASN A 235 -22.49 -3.45 -0.17
C ASN A 235 -22.00 -4.71 0.59
N SER A 236 -21.77 -5.80 -0.14
CA SER A 236 -21.30 -7.08 0.39
C SER A 236 -19.98 -6.93 1.20
N PRO A 237 -19.94 -7.35 2.48
CA PRO A 237 -18.69 -7.41 3.24
C PRO A 237 -17.64 -8.34 2.61
N GLY A 238 -18.06 -9.44 1.99
CA GLY A 238 -17.17 -10.35 1.26
C GLY A 238 -16.52 -9.67 0.07
N ALA A 239 -17.24 -8.82 -0.67
CA ALA A 239 -16.66 -8.01 -1.72
C ALA A 239 -15.69 -6.96 -1.18
N ALA A 240 -16.01 -6.33 -0.05
CA ALA A 240 -15.11 -5.40 0.63
C ALA A 240 -13.80 -6.10 1.03
N PHE A 241 -13.89 -7.34 1.53
CA PHE A 241 -12.74 -8.19 1.81
C PHE A 241 -11.92 -8.52 0.55
N CYS A 242 -12.57 -8.87 -0.57
CA CYS A 242 -11.88 -9.08 -1.85
C CYS A 242 -11.14 -7.82 -2.34
N LEU A 243 -11.77 -6.64 -2.25
CA LEU A 243 -11.13 -5.37 -2.58
C LEU A 243 -9.92 -5.10 -1.69
N LEU A 244 -10.05 -5.35 -0.39
CA LEU A 244 -8.95 -5.21 0.56
C LEU A 244 -7.77 -6.10 0.16
N LEU A 245 -7.95 -7.42 0.06
CA LEU A 245 -6.84 -8.34 -0.20
C LEU A 245 -6.26 -8.23 -1.61
N LEU A 246 -7.11 -8.22 -2.63
CA LEU A 246 -6.64 -8.26 -4.02
C LEU A 246 -6.30 -6.88 -4.54
N GLY A 247 -7.08 -5.84 -4.19
CA GLY A 247 -6.87 -4.47 -4.68
C GLY A 247 -5.76 -3.70 -3.98
N THR A 248 -5.42 -4.05 -2.73
CA THR A 248 -4.23 -3.48 -2.06
C THR A 248 -3.05 -4.44 -1.99
N GLY A 249 -3.29 -5.74 -1.96
CA GLY A 249 -2.22 -6.74 -1.82
C GLY A 249 -1.55 -7.10 -3.13
N VAL A 250 -2.29 -7.10 -4.24
CA VAL A 250 -1.79 -7.54 -5.56
C VAL A 250 -1.97 -6.44 -6.60
N ASN A 251 -1.08 -6.42 -7.58
CA ASN A 251 -1.22 -5.62 -8.79
C ASN A 251 -0.49 -6.29 -9.96
N LEU A 252 -0.69 -5.77 -11.17
CA LEU A 252 -0.05 -6.29 -12.38
C LEU A 252 1.48 -6.37 -12.29
N ALA A 253 2.13 -5.45 -11.58
CA ALA A 253 3.58 -5.47 -11.43
C ALA A 253 4.06 -6.61 -10.55
N THR A 254 3.37 -6.92 -9.45
CA THR A 254 3.71 -8.06 -8.59
C THR A 254 3.51 -9.40 -9.32
N LEU A 255 2.46 -9.50 -10.15
CA LEU A 255 2.22 -10.67 -11.00
C LEU A 255 3.31 -10.81 -12.07
N TRP A 256 3.64 -9.73 -12.77
CA TRP A 256 4.72 -9.73 -13.76
C TRP A 256 6.07 -10.06 -13.12
N TRP A 257 6.38 -9.45 -11.98
CA TRP A 257 7.63 -9.67 -11.27
C TRP A 257 7.78 -11.12 -10.82
N THR A 258 6.73 -11.71 -10.25
CA THR A 258 6.75 -13.13 -9.85
C THR A 258 6.91 -14.04 -11.06
N ALA A 259 6.17 -13.79 -12.15
CA ALA A 259 6.25 -14.59 -13.38
C ALA A 259 7.66 -14.55 -14.01
N ALA A 260 8.28 -13.36 -14.05
CA ALA A 260 9.62 -13.17 -14.58
C ALA A 260 10.72 -13.88 -13.77
N HIS A 261 10.49 -14.13 -12.47
CA HIS A 261 11.54 -14.60 -11.55
C HIS A 261 11.34 -16.02 -11.02
N TYR A 262 10.11 -16.52 -10.99
CA TYR A 262 9.74 -17.87 -10.51
C TYR A 262 9.10 -18.73 -11.61
N GLY A 263 8.89 -18.16 -12.79
CA GLY A 263 8.28 -18.82 -13.95
C GLY A 263 6.75 -18.74 -13.93
N LEU A 264 6.17 -18.78 -15.13
CA LEU A 264 4.73 -18.60 -15.34
C LEU A 264 3.88 -19.67 -14.62
N ARG A 265 4.31 -20.94 -14.65
CA ARG A 265 3.59 -22.05 -14.01
C ARG A 265 3.44 -21.84 -12.50
N SER A 266 4.54 -21.50 -11.83
CA SER A 266 4.56 -21.20 -10.40
C SER A 266 3.63 -20.03 -10.09
N THR A 267 3.77 -18.92 -10.84
CA THR A 267 2.90 -17.75 -10.66
C THR A 267 1.42 -18.06 -10.85
N CYS A 268 1.04 -18.87 -11.84
CA CYS A 268 -0.35 -19.30 -12.01
C CYS A 268 -0.85 -20.09 -10.80
N ILE A 269 -0.06 -21.05 -10.29
CA ILE A 269 -0.44 -21.83 -9.09
C ILE A 269 -0.61 -20.90 -7.89
N TRP A 270 0.32 -19.97 -7.68
CA TRP A 270 0.25 -18.99 -6.60
C TRP A 270 -0.96 -18.09 -6.69
N PHE A 271 -1.23 -17.56 -7.88
CA PHE A 271 -2.35 -16.67 -8.11
C PHE A 271 -3.69 -17.39 -7.95
N VAL A 272 -3.83 -18.61 -8.51
CA VAL A 272 -5.05 -19.43 -8.35
C VAL A 272 -5.26 -19.80 -6.88
N ALA A 273 -4.18 -20.15 -6.16
CA ALA A 273 -4.27 -20.42 -4.72
C ALA A 273 -4.70 -19.18 -3.95
N LEU A 274 -4.08 -18.01 -4.20
CA LEU A 274 -4.48 -16.75 -3.59
C LEU A 274 -5.95 -16.44 -3.88
N PHE A 275 -6.34 -16.42 -5.15
CA PHE A 275 -7.70 -16.09 -5.59
C PHE A 275 -8.74 -17.04 -4.96
N GLY A 276 -8.46 -18.35 -4.96
CA GLY A 276 -9.33 -19.34 -4.34
C GLY A 276 -9.46 -19.20 -2.83
N ILE A 277 -8.35 -18.96 -2.11
CA ILE A 277 -8.36 -18.77 -0.65
C ILE A 277 -9.08 -17.47 -0.29
N VAL A 278 -8.82 -16.37 -1.01
CA VAL A 278 -9.50 -15.09 -0.80
C VAL A 278 -11.00 -15.25 -1.01
N LEU A 279 -11.44 -15.87 -2.10
CA LEU A 279 -12.87 -16.09 -2.34
C LEU A 279 -13.50 -16.98 -1.28
N ALA A 280 -12.86 -18.08 -0.89
CA ALA A 280 -13.36 -18.96 0.15
C ALA A 280 -13.53 -18.20 1.48
N CYS A 281 -12.53 -17.40 1.87
CA CYS A 281 -12.63 -16.55 3.05
C CYS A 281 -13.71 -15.46 2.88
N ALA A 282 -13.80 -14.82 1.71
CA ALA A 282 -14.78 -13.79 1.42
C ALA A 282 -16.21 -14.31 1.62
N TYR A 283 -16.55 -15.46 1.02
CA TYR A 283 -17.86 -16.09 1.20
C TYR A 283 -18.11 -16.55 2.64
N ALA A 284 -17.07 -16.98 3.36
CA ALA A 284 -17.19 -17.35 4.75
C ALA A 284 -17.49 -16.14 5.67
N VAL A 285 -16.92 -14.97 5.36
CA VAL A 285 -17.11 -13.76 6.17
C VAL A 285 -18.28 -12.89 5.72
N ASP A 286 -18.79 -13.08 4.51
CA ASP A 286 -19.81 -12.23 3.88
C ASP A 286 -21.08 -12.16 4.74
N ARG A 287 -21.81 -13.28 4.90
CA ARG A 287 -23.05 -13.31 5.68
C ARG A 287 -22.91 -12.97 7.17
N PRO A 288 -21.90 -13.49 7.90
CA PRO A 288 -21.74 -13.20 9.32
C PRO A 288 -21.46 -11.73 9.64
N LEU A 289 -20.94 -10.97 8.69
CA LEU A 289 -20.53 -9.58 8.89
C LEU A 289 -21.48 -8.55 8.26
N ILE A 290 -22.61 -8.98 7.69
CA ILE A 290 -23.65 -8.05 7.22
C ILE A 290 -24.16 -7.24 8.42
N PRO A 291 -24.08 -5.90 8.40
CA PRO A 291 -24.59 -5.08 9.48
C PRO A 291 -26.11 -5.24 9.60
N PRO A 292 -26.67 -5.54 10.78
CA PRO A 292 -28.12 -5.60 10.96
C PRO A 292 -28.74 -4.21 10.76
N GLY A 293 -29.74 -4.12 9.89
CA GLY A 293 -30.54 -2.90 9.67
C GLY A 293 -30.07 -1.96 8.55
N VAL A 294 -29.04 -2.32 7.77
CA VAL A 294 -28.62 -1.56 6.59
C VAL A 294 -29.28 -2.17 5.36
N GLU A 295 -30.19 -1.44 4.72
CA GLU A 295 -30.75 -1.84 3.42
C GLU A 295 -29.83 -1.40 2.27
N PRO A 296 -29.76 -2.15 1.16
CA PRO A 296 -28.93 -1.76 0.03
C PRO A 296 -29.42 -0.43 -0.56
N ALA A 297 -28.51 0.52 -0.77
CA ALA A 297 -28.87 1.84 -1.32
C ALA A 297 -29.27 1.80 -2.81
N GLY A 298 -29.11 0.65 -3.49
CA GLY A 298 -29.37 0.46 -4.92
C GLY A 298 -28.36 1.14 -5.86
N HIS A 299 -27.39 1.89 -5.32
CA HIS A 299 -26.30 2.53 -6.05
C HIS A 299 -25.11 2.86 -5.12
N THR A 300 -23.89 2.75 -5.63
CA THR A 300 -22.68 3.17 -4.91
C THR A 300 -21.66 3.88 -5.78
N HIS A 301 -21.22 5.06 -5.33
CA HIS A 301 -20.15 5.84 -5.95
C HIS A 301 -18.75 5.45 -5.44
N ALA A 302 -18.66 4.45 -4.54
CA ALA A 302 -17.38 4.00 -3.98
C ALA A 302 -16.39 3.53 -5.08
N PHE A 303 -16.92 2.92 -6.14
CA PHE A 303 -16.07 2.36 -7.19
C PHE A 303 -15.73 3.33 -8.31
N ASP A 304 -16.32 4.53 -8.32
CA ASP A 304 -16.08 5.53 -9.37
C ASP A 304 -14.63 6.02 -9.38
N ILE A 305 -13.84 5.74 -8.33
CA ILE A 305 -12.40 6.02 -8.32
C ILE A 305 -11.58 5.05 -9.21
N TYR A 306 -12.14 3.90 -9.57
CA TYR A 306 -11.48 2.88 -10.38
C TYR A 306 -11.94 2.88 -11.84
N THR A 307 -13.06 3.54 -12.15
CA THR A 307 -13.64 3.63 -13.50
C THR A 307 -13.15 4.86 -14.27
N ASN A 308 -13.59 5.05 -15.51
CA ASN A 308 -13.37 6.29 -16.24
C ASN A 308 -13.95 7.49 -15.46
N PRO A 309 -13.17 8.56 -15.22
CA PRO A 309 -13.67 9.78 -14.56
C PRO A 309 -14.63 10.60 -15.42
N PHE A 310 -14.63 10.42 -16.74
CA PHE A 310 -15.48 11.15 -17.67
C PHE A 310 -16.69 10.31 -18.07
N HIS A 311 -17.86 10.96 -18.20
CA HIS A 311 -19.03 10.32 -18.79
C HIS A 311 -18.85 10.13 -20.30
N SER A 312 -19.57 9.16 -20.88
CA SER A 312 -19.54 8.80 -22.30
C SER A 312 -19.72 10.02 -23.23
N ASP A 313 -20.57 10.95 -22.82
CA ASP A 313 -20.96 12.13 -23.62
C ASP A 313 -20.06 13.35 -23.39
N SER A 314 -19.03 13.22 -22.53
CA SER A 314 -18.16 14.34 -22.15
C SER A 314 -17.16 14.70 -23.25
N THR A 315 -17.01 15.98 -23.54
CA THR A 315 -15.97 16.49 -24.43
C THR A 315 -14.64 16.64 -23.68
N VAL A 316 -13.69 15.74 -23.93
CA VAL A 316 -12.38 15.77 -23.25
C VAL A 316 -11.46 16.82 -23.87
N THR A 317 -11.29 17.90 -23.12
CA THR A 317 -10.35 18.99 -23.39
C THR A 317 -9.13 18.92 -22.44
N PRO A 318 -7.96 19.49 -22.79
CA PRO A 318 -6.81 19.54 -21.89
C PRO A 318 -7.11 20.19 -20.53
N SER A 319 -7.99 21.20 -20.50
CA SER A 319 -8.44 21.83 -19.25
C SER A 319 -9.27 20.89 -18.39
N SER A 320 -10.19 20.11 -18.99
CA SER A 320 -10.99 19.11 -18.25
C SER A 320 -10.11 18.00 -17.64
N ILE A 321 -9.05 17.57 -18.34
CA ILE A 321 -8.06 16.62 -17.82
C ILE A 321 -7.33 17.22 -16.62
N TRP A 322 -6.86 18.46 -16.74
CA TRP A 322 -6.16 19.13 -15.66
C TRP A 322 -7.03 19.31 -14.41
N GLN A 323 -8.28 19.71 -14.59
CA GLN A 323 -9.26 19.81 -13.50
C GLN A 323 -9.52 18.44 -12.83
N ALA A 324 -9.70 17.39 -13.63
CA ALA A 324 -9.92 16.04 -13.10
C ALA A 324 -8.71 15.52 -12.31
N ILE A 325 -7.48 15.86 -12.71
CA ILE A 325 -6.28 15.57 -11.94
C ILE A 325 -6.34 16.32 -10.59
N GLN A 326 -6.55 17.64 -10.62
CA GLN A 326 -6.56 18.47 -9.42
C GLN A 326 -7.67 18.13 -8.41
N GLN A 327 -8.79 17.56 -8.85
CA GLN A 327 -9.89 17.19 -7.95
C GLN A 327 -9.49 16.11 -6.93
N LYS A 328 -8.52 15.25 -7.26
CA LYS A 328 -8.06 14.15 -6.38
C LYS A 328 -6.58 14.21 -6.00
N THR A 329 -5.84 15.22 -6.46
CA THR A 329 -4.44 15.44 -6.07
C THR A 329 -4.26 16.87 -5.59
N THR A 330 -3.65 17.05 -4.42
CA THR A 330 -3.29 18.40 -3.98
C THR A 330 -2.17 18.95 -4.87
N SER A 331 -2.16 20.26 -5.09
CA SER A 331 -1.13 20.93 -5.90
C SER A 331 0.28 20.74 -5.33
N ILE A 332 0.39 20.55 -4.01
CA ILE A 332 1.66 20.31 -3.32
C ILE A 332 2.19 18.90 -3.65
N ASP A 333 1.34 17.86 -3.55
CA ASP A 333 1.75 16.47 -3.84
C ASP A 333 2.25 16.31 -5.27
N LEU A 334 1.56 16.94 -6.23
CA LEU A 334 1.94 16.91 -7.64
C LEU A 334 3.31 17.59 -7.84
N THR A 335 3.52 18.75 -7.22
CA THR A 335 4.77 19.51 -7.33
C THR A 335 5.95 18.74 -6.73
N LEU A 336 5.78 18.19 -5.53
CA LEU A 336 6.80 17.39 -4.86
C LEU A 336 7.14 16.13 -5.66
N THR A 337 6.14 15.47 -6.23
CA THR A 337 6.31 14.32 -7.13
C THR A 337 7.17 14.69 -8.34
N CYS A 338 6.85 15.79 -9.03
CA CYS A 338 7.62 16.25 -10.18
C CYS A 338 9.08 16.60 -9.83
N ILE A 339 9.29 17.31 -8.72
CA ILE A 339 10.63 17.67 -8.25
C ILE A 339 11.44 16.40 -7.93
N PHE A 340 10.85 15.45 -7.20
CA PHE A 340 11.53 14.20 -6.85
C PHE A 340 11.92 13.39 -8.09
N LEU A 341 10.99 13.23 -9.04
CA LEU A 341 11.27 12.52 -10.30
C LEU A 341 12.36 13.24 -11.11
N ALA A 342 12.35 14.57 -11.19
CA ALA A 342 13.38 15.33 -11.88
C ALA A 342 14.75 15.16 -11.21
N MET A 343 14.85 15.32 -9.89
CA MET A 343 16.10 15.14 -9.15
C MET A 343 16.64 13.72 -9.26
N ALA A 344 15.80 12.71 -9.03
CA ALA A 344 16.20 11.32 -9.13
C ALA A 344 16.54 10.93 -10.59
N GLY A 345 15.90 11.56 -11.57
CA GLY A 345 16.17 11.37 -12.99
C GLY A 345 17.51 11.96 -13.39
N LEU A 346 17.85 13.15 -12.91
CA LEU A 346 19.17 13.75 -13.08
C LEU A 346 20.26 12.89 -12.44
N VAL A 347 20.11 12.52 -11.16
CA VAL A 347 21.09 11.69 -10.44
C VAL A 347 21.20 10.31 -11.09
N GLY A 348 20.08 9.66 -11.40
CA GLY A 348 20.03 8.34 -12.02
C GLY A 348 20.60 8.34 -13.43
N GLY A 349 20.23 9.31 -14.26
CA GLY A 349 20.71 9.49 -15.64
C GLY A 349 22.19 9.81 -15.70
N LEU A 350 22.66 10.81 -14.94
CA LEU A 350 24.07 11.14 -14.79
C LEU A 350 24.86 9.93 -14.27
N SER A 351 24.30 9.14 -13.35
CA SER A 351 24.95 7.91 -12.89
C SER A 351 25.04 6.80 -13.92
N ARG A 352 24.20 6.79 -14.95
CA ARG A 352 24.28 5.77 -16.02
C ARG A 352 25.25 6.18 -17.11
N THR A 353 25.43 7.48 -17.33
CA THR A 353 26.33 8.01 -18.37
C THR A 353 27.74 8.28 -17.85
N LEU A 354 27.89 8.85 -16.64
CA LEU A 354 29.20 9.19 -16.04
C LEU A 354 29.77 8.08 -15.11
N ILE A 355 28.93 7.20 -14.56
CA ILE A 355 29.32 6.17 -13.55
C ILE A 355 29.25 4.76 -14.15
N ARG A 356 29.54 4.61 -15.45
CA ARG A 356 29.83 3.32 -16.09
C ARG A 356 31.31 2.99 -15.90
N GLY A 357 31.63 2.28 -14.83
CA GLY A 357 32.94 1.62 -14.66
C GLY A 357 33.84 2.19 -13.54
N PRO A 358 34.35 3.43 -13.62
CA PRO A 358 35.46 3.86 -12.77
C PRO A 358 35.04 4.42 -11.40
N THR A 359 33.83 4.95 -11.21
CA THR A 359 33.42 5.61 -9.95
C THR A 359 32.86 4.67 -8.88
N GLU A 360 32.21 3.56 -9.25
CA GLU A 360 31.99 2.45 -8.30
C GLU A 360 33.33 1.85 -7.86
N ARG A 361 34.31 1.78 -8.77
CA ARG A 361 35.68 1.33 -8.46
C ARG A 361 36.44 2.36 -7.62
N PHE A 362 36.30 3.65 -7.88
CA PHE A 362 36.91 4.78 -7.16
C PHE A 362 36.34 4.94 -5.74
N LEU A 363 35.00 4.85 -5.59
CA LEU A 363 34.38 4.82 -4.27
C LEU A 363 34.72 3.55 -3.48
N ARG A 364 35.08 2.44 -4.16
CA ARG A 364 35.60 1.19 -3.57
C ARG A 364 37.12 1.23 -3.29
N HIS A 365 37.90 2.09 -3.97
CA HIS A 365 39.38 2.12 -3.90
C HIS A 365 39.95 3.20 -2.98
N ILE A 366 39.13 4.10 -2.45
CA ILE A 366 39.61 4.97 -1.39
C ILE A 366 39.69 4.10 -0.13
N PRO A 367 40.90 3.87 0.43
CA PRO A 367 41.06 3.04 1.63
C PRO A 367 40.11 3.52 2.71
N ASP A 368 39.54 2.59 3.48
CA ASP A 368 38.92 2.94 4.76
C ASP A 368 39.99 3.78 5.47
N ILE A 369 39.69 5.07 5.68
CA ILE A 369 40.49 5.87 6.58
C ILE A 369 40.33 5.10 7.89
N GLU A 370 41.38 4.40 8.32
CA GLU A 370 41.51 3.99 9.71
C GLU A 370 41.15 5.24 10.49
N SER A 371 39.96 5.25 11.08
CA SER A 371 39.53 6.35 11.91
C SER A 371 40.56 6.40 13.02
N GLN A 372 41.57 7.26 12.88
CA GLN A 372 42.35 7.72 14.01
C GLN A 372 41.30 8.10 15.04
N ASP A 373 41.37 7.46 16.22
CA ASP A 373 40.50 7.74 17.35
C ASP A 373 40.69 9.20 17.74
N TRP A 374 39.99 10.11 17.05
CA TRP A 374 39.98 11.51 17.38
C TRP A 374 39.16 11.63 18.66
N TYR A 375 39.85 11.73 19.80
CA TYR A 375 39.31 11.99 21.13
C TYR A 375 38.47 10.90 21.82
N GLY A 376 38.60 9.61 21.51
CA GLY A 376 37.99 8.53 22.30
C GLY A 376 36.45 8.59 22.48
N MET A 377 35.77 9.51 21.81
CA MET A 377 34.32 9.75 21.88
C MET A 377 33.56 9.05 20.75
N HIS A 378 34.25 8.58 19.70
CA HIS A 378 33.62 7.87 18.59
C HIS A 378 33.44 6.38 18.92
N ARG A 379 32.37 6.06 19.65
CA ARG A 379 31.90 4.67 19.74
C ARG A 379 31.56 4.21 18.32
N LYS A 380 32.27 3.21 17.78
CA LYS A 380 32.01 2.64 16.45
C LYS A 380 30.58 2.09 16.40
N VAL A 381 29.62 2.89 15.94
CA VAL A 381 28.23 2.45 15.79
C VAL A 381 28.20 1.44 14.65
N SER A 382 27.78 0.21 14.95
CA SER A 382 27.70 -0.83 13.92
C SER A 382 26.70 -0.42 12.84
N ALA A 383 27.02 -0.74 11.58
CA ALA A 383 26.13 -0.55 10.44
C ALA A 383 24.70 -1.06 10.68
N ARG A 384 24.61 -2.19 11.39
CA ARG A 384 23.34 -2.83 11.75
C ARG A 384 22.57 -2.01 12.74
N ALA A 385 23.23 -1.44 13.75
CA ALA A 385 22.58 -0.55 14.70
C ALA A 385 21.96 0.65 13.99
N VAL A 386 22.69 1.29 13.07
CA VAL A 386 22.15 2.41 12.27
C VAL A 386 20.95 1.97 11.44
N GLY A 387 21.05 0.87 10.70
CA GLY A 387 19.93 0.39 9.89
C GLY A 387 18.71 0.00 10.73
N MET A 388 18.91 -0.64 11.87
CA MET A 388 17.83 -0.94 12.83
C MET A 388 17.20 0.33 13.39
N THR A 389 17.99 1.35 13.72
CA THR A 389 17.45 2.64 14.18
C THR A 389 16.68 3.36 13.07
N CYS A 390 17.10 3.25 11.80
CA CYS A 390 16.33 3.81 10.68
C CYS A 390 14.98 3.11 10.52
N LEU A 391 14.96 1.77 10.59
CA LEU A 391 13.70 1.00 10.51
C LEU A 391 12.79 1.30 11.71
N ALA A 392 13.33 1.30 12.93
CA ALA A 392 12.57 1.66 14.12
C ALA A 392 12.05 3.11 14.07
N GLY A 393 12.84 4.04 13.53
CA GLY A 393 12.45 5.43 13.31
C GLY A 393 11.30 5.56 12.31
N LEU A 394 11.30 4.78 11.23
CA LEU A 394 10.17 4.73 10.29
C LEU A 394 8.89 4.20 10.94
N VAL A 395 9.01 3.14 11.75
CA VAL A 395 7.86 2.60 12.49
C VAL A 395 7.35 3.64 13.49
N ALA A 396 8.24 4.27 14.26
CA ALA A 396 7.88 5.32 15.20
C ALA A 396 7.21 6.51 14.50
N LEU A 397 7.73 6.96 13.35
CA LEU A 397 7.13 8.03 12.55
C LEU A 397 5.75 7.62 12.00
N SER A 398 5.59 6.35 11.59
CA SER A 398 4.27 5.83 11.20
C SER A 398 3.28 5.83 12.36
N VAL A 399 3.71 5.48 13.58
CA VAL A 399 2.88 5.51 14.79
C VAL A 399 2.53 6.94 15.19
N VAL A 400 3.50 7.86 15.18
CA VAL A 400 3.26 9.30 15.43
C VAL A 400 2.31 9.87 14.38
N GLY A 401 2.45 9.47 13.11
CA GLY A 401 1.50 9.85 12.06
C GLY A 401 0.07 9.37 12.33
N CYS A 402 -0.11 8.27 13.07
CA CYS A 402 -1.43 7.81 13.51
C CYS A 402 -2.04 8.76 14.52
N TYR A 403 -1.26 9.22 15.50
CA TYR A 403 -1.71 10.21 16.48
C TYR A 403 -2.01 11.56 15.83
N ALA A 404 -1.20 11.99 14.87
CA ALA A 404 -1.41 13.25 14.15
C ALA A 404 -2.67 13.24 13.24
N TYR A 405 -3.23 12.06 12.96
CA TYR A 405 -4.44 11.94 12.16
C TYR A 405 -5.72 12.28 12.93
N TYR A 406 -5.74 12.10 14.25
CA TYR A 406 -6.91 12.35 15.08
C TYR A 406 -6.87 13.76 15.67
N PRO A 407 -7.97 14.54 15.55
CA PRO A 407 -8.09 15.82 16.24
C PRO A 407 -8.10 15.63 17.76
N ALA A 408 -7.79 16.70 18.50
CA ALA A 408 -7.72 16.62 19.95
C ALA A 408 -9.10 16.27 20.56
N PRO A 409 -9.16 15.55 21.70
CA PRO A 409 -10.43 15.16 22.32
C PRO A 409 -11.38 16.34 22.56
N ASP A 410 -10.83 17.52 22.91
CA ASP A 410 -11.61 18.74 23.14
C ASP A 410 -12.25 19.27 21.84
N GLU A 411 -11.52 19.21 20.72
CA GLU A 411 -12.05 19.58 19.40
C GLU A 411 -13.17 18.61 18.97
N VAL A 412 -12.96 17.30 19.17
CA VAL A 412 -13.98 16.28 18.88
C VAL A 412 -15.23 16.50 19.73
N GLN A 413 -15.08 16.80 21.02
CA GLN A 413 -16.21 17.08 21.91
C GLN A 413 -16.99 18.33 21.49
N GLU A 414 -16.31 19.37 21.00
CA GLU A 414 -16.97 20.57 20.51
C GLU A 414 -17.75 20.28 19.23
N GLU A 415 -17.16 19.58 18.26
CA GLU A 415 -17.86 19.15 17.04
C GLU A 415 -19.05 18.24 17.36
N MET A 416 -18.89 17.28 18.28
CA MET A 416 -19.99 16.44 18.75
C MET A 416 -21.13 17.27 19.38
N ARG A 417 -20.79 18.35 20.11
CA ARG A 417 -21.79 19.24 20.69
C ARG A 417 -22.55 19.98 19.61
N ILE A 418 -21.86 20.51 18.60
CA ILE A 418 -22.46 21.19 17.44
C ILE A 418 -23.42 20.24 16.71
N VAL A 419 -22.96 19.04 16.34
CA VAL A 419 -23.77 18.04 15.64
C VAL A 419 -24.98 17.60 16.49
N ARG A 420 -24.80 17.45 17.81
CA ARG A 420 -25.92 17.12 18.71
C ARG A 420 -26.96 18.25 18.77
N VAL A 421 -26.54 19.52 18.76
CA VAL A 421 -27.46 20.67 18.67
C VAL A 421 -28.24 20.65 17.36
N GLU A 422 -27.59 20.34 16.24
CA GLU A 422 -28.22 20.20 14.92
C GLU A 422 -29.30 19.11 14.90
N ILE A 423 -29.00 17.94 15.48
CA ILE A 423 -29.96 16.83 15.62
C ILE A 423 -31.15 17.23 16.50
N LEU A 424 -30.90 17.83 17.67
CA LEU A 424 -31.95 18.25 18.60
C LEU A 424 -32.83 19.36 18.00
N SER A 425 -32.21 20.30 17.29
CA SER A 425 -32.90 21.37 16.55
C SER A 425 -33.82 20.78 15.48
N GLY A 426 -33.29 19.88 14.64
CA GLY A 426 -34.08 19.18 13.62
C GLY A 426 -35.23 18.35 14.21
N ALA A 427 -34.98 17.65 15.32
CA ALA A 427 -36.03 16.92 16.03
C ALA A 427 -37.12 17.85 16.58
N SER A 428 -36.73 19.01 17.12
CA SER A 428 -37.67 20.02 17.66
C SER A 428 -38.51 20.68 16.56
N SER A 429 -37.94 20.90 15.37
CA SER A 429 -38.62 21.45 14.20
C SER A 429 -39.36 20.40 13.37
N ARG A 430 -39.28 19.11 13.73
CA ARG A 430 -39.78 17.95 12.96
C ARG A 430 -39.17 17.84 11.55
N ASP A 431 -37.97 18.35 11.38
CA ASP A 431 -37.17 18.22 10.16
C ASP A 431 -36.42 16.89 10.19
N LEU A 432 -37.04 15.84 9.62
CA LEU A 432 -36.50 14.49 9.62
C LEU A 432 -35.25 14.35 8.75
N GLU A 433 -35.14 15.13 7.67
CA GLU A 433 -33.98 15.10 6.77
C GLU A 433 -32.73 15.58 7.50
N ARG A 434 -32.83 16.68 8.26
CA ARG A 434 -31.72 17.20 9.07
C ARG A 434 -31.25 16.19 10.12
N VAL A 435 -32.19 15.53 10.79
CA VAL A 435 -31.86 14.48 11.79
C VAL A 435 -31.14 13.31 11.13
N LEU A 436 -31.63 12.82 10.00
CA LEU A 436 -31.02 11.71 9.27
C LEU A 436 -29.65 12.08 8.69
N HIS A 437 -29.43 13.34 8.33
CA HIS A 437 -28.14 13.83 7.84
C HIS A 437 -27.06 13.84 8.92
N PHE A 438 -27.36 14.36 10.11
CA PHE A 438 -26.37 14.57 11.18
C PHE A 438 -26.16 13.36 12.10
N THR A 439 -27.11 12.40 12.13
CA THR A 439 -26.99 11.20 12.98
C THR A 439 -25.74 10.35 12.64
N PRO A 440 -25.44 10.03 11.36
CA PRO A 440 -24.21 9.33 10.98
C PRO A 440 -22.94 10.13 11.31
N GLU A 441 -23.01 11.46 11.24
CA GLU A 441 -21.88 12.32 11.58
C GLU A 441 -21.56 12.27 13.09
N LEU A 442 -22.58 12.24 13.94
CA LEU A 442 -22.41 12.04 15.38
C LEU A 442 -21.79 10.67 15.69
N GLU A 443 -22.23 9.60 15.01
CA GLU A 443 -21.61 8.28 15.15
C GLU A 443 -20.13 8.31 14.74
N ARG A 444 -19.80 8.97 13.62
CA ARG A 444 -18.42 9.11 13.14
C ARG A 444 -17.54 9.81 14.18
N TRP A 445 -17.99 10.95 14.72
CA TRP A 445 -17.24 11.68 15.75
C TRP A 445 -17.12 10.89 17.05
N THR A 446 -18.15 10.14 17.44
CA THR A 446 -18.10 9.24 18.59
C THR A 446 -17.02 8.18 18.41
N ARG A 447 -16.93 7.55 17.22
CA ARG A 447 -15.86 6.57 16.93
C ARG A 447 -14.48 7.20 16.84
N MET A 448 -14.37 8.41 16.29
CA MET A 448 -13.09 9.14 16.31
C MET A 448 -12.62 9.42 17.73
N LEU A 449 -13.55 9.73 18.65
CA LEU A 449 -13.24 9.90 20.07
C LEU A 449 -12.82 8.57 20.72
N GLU A 450 -13.55 7.47 20.46
CA GLU A 450 -13.23 6.14 20.98
C GLU A 450 -11.83 5.66 20.56
N VAL A 451 -11.48 5.94 19.30
CA VAL A 451 -10.20 5.54 18.71
C VAL A 451 -9.07 6.50 19.08
N GLY A 452 -9.33 7.81 19.13
CA GLY A 452 -8.33 8.85 19.38
C GLY A 452 -8.07 9.18 20.85
N TYR A 453 -8.85 8.62 21.79
CA TYR A 453 -8.61 8.79 23.23
C TYR A 453 -7.36 8.02 23.74
N PHE A 454 -6.93 6.98 23.03
CA PHE A 454 -5.76 6.16 23.33
C PHE A 454 -4.61 6.49 22.38
#